data_AF-A0A2P6PF94-F1
#
_entry.id   AF-A0A2P6PF94-F1
#
_cell.length_a   1.000
_cell.length_b   1.000
_cell.length_c   1.000
_cell.angle_alpha   90.00
_cell.angle_beta   90.00
_cell.angle_gamma   90.00
#
_symmetry.space_group_name_H-M   'P 1'
#
loop_
_entity.id
_entity.type
_entity.pdbx_description
1 polymer ?
#
loop_
_entity_poly.entity_id
_entity_poly.type
_entity_poly.pdbx_seq_one_letter_code
_entity_poly.pdbx_strand_id
1 'polypeptide(L)'
;MVLHFQSTCFWDMYDPEGYSLWFCDYKYNDENTVSFVTLNKVGGFLQRMDLARKYAFGKMLVIGSDPPFKVKGLWLFRGQEVPQFIIDECYDMELYDWHKVDITDEDQKERVNQMIEDQEPFEGEALLDAKCFK
;
A
#
# COMPACT_ATOMS: atom_id res chain seq x y z
N MET A 1 -0.10 -22.11 3.47
CA MET A 1 0.03 -21.84 2.03
C MET A 1 -0.17 -20.34 1.83
N VAL A 2 0.90 -19.56 1.97
CA VAL A 2 0.87 -18.14 1.63
C VAL A 2 0.90 -18.11 0.11
N LEU A 3 -0.20 -17.74 -0.52
CA LEU A 3 -0.22 -17.49 -1.96
C LEU A 3 0.81 -16.39 -2.21
N HIS A 4 1.98 -16.74 -2.76
CA HIS A 4 2.88 -15.75 -3.34
C HIS A 4 2.12 -15.13 -4.51
N PHE A 5 1.66 -13.90 -4.31
CA PHE A 5 1.06 -13.10 -5.35
C PHE A 5 2.20 -12.62 -6.25
N GLN A 6 2.42 -13.29 -7.37
CA GLN A 6 3.47 -12.93 -8.32
C GLN A 6 2.98 -11.79 -9.23
N SER A 7 3.86 -10.83 -9.54
CA SER A 7 3.52 -9.67 -10.37
C SER A 7 2.99 -10.06 -11.75
N THR A 8 3.54 -11.11 -12.36
CA THR A 8 3.10 -11.64 -13.66
C THR A 8 1.62 -12.04 -13.63
N CYS A 9 1.19 -12.75 -12.59
CA CYS A 9 -0.20 -13.16 -12.43
C CYS A 9 -1.13 -11.96 -12.16
N PHE A 10 -0.64 -10.92 -11.48
CA PHE A 10 -1.42 -9.71 -11.21
C PHE A 10 -1.80 -8.99 -12.51
N TRP A 11 -0.83 -8.70 -13.38
CA TRP A 11 -1.08 -7.94 -14.60
C TRP A 11 -1.96 -8.67 -15.60
N ASP A 12 -1.88 -10.01 -15.67
CA ASP A 12 -2.76 -10.83 -16.51
C ASP A 12 -4.23 -10.75 -16.07
N MET A 13 -4.50 -10.49 -14.79
CA MET A 13 -5.85 -10.38 -14.22
C MET A 13 -6.31 -8.94 -14.00
N TYR A 14 -5.43 -7.96 -14.15
CA TYR A 14 -5.72 -6.57 -13.83
C TYR A 14 -6.64 -5.96 -14.90
N ASP A 15 -7.82 -5.51 -14.47
CA ASP A 15 -8.79 -4.79 -15.29
C ASP A 15 -8.71 -3.28 -15.01
N PRO A 16 -8.03 -2.48 -15.87
CA PRO A 16 -7.85 -1.05 -15.67
C PRO A 16 -9.13 -0.23 -15.86
N GLU A 17 -10.19 -0.80 -16.45
CA GLU A 17 -11.49 -0.11 -16.55
C GLU A 17 -12.31 -0.30 -15.27
N GLY A 18 -12.25 -1.50 -14.69
CA GLY A 18 -12.96 -1.87 -13.46
C GLY A 18 -12.25 -1.48 -12.16
N TYR A 19 -10.93 -1.27 -12.19
CA TYR A 19 -10.11 -0.98 -11.01
C TYR A 19 -9.09 0.12 -11.27
N SER A 20 -8.64 0.75 -10.17
CA SER A 20 -7.54 1.70 -10.17
C SER A 20 -6.52 1.37 -9.09
N LEU A 21 -5.25 1.55 -9.43
CA LEU A 21 -4.12 1.41 -8.52
C LEU A 21 -3.73 2.77 -7.95
N TRP A 22 -3.36 2.78 -6.68
CA TRP A 22 -2.97 3.96 -5.94
C TRP A 22 -1.78 3.68 -5.03
N PHE A 23 -0.77 4.53 -5.10
CA PHE A 23 0.25 4.62 -4.05
C PHE A 23 -0.29 5.44 -2.88
N CYS A 24 0.06 5.04 -1.66
CA CYS A 24 -0.15 5.84 -0.46
C CYS A 24 1.18 5.98 0.30
N ASP A 25 1.73 7.19 0.37
CA ASP A 25 2.97 7.47 1.10
C ASP A 25 2.62 8.22 2.40
N TYR A 26 3.09 7.73 3.55
CA TYR A 26 2.76 8.36 4.84
C TYR A 26 3.49 9.70 4.99
N LYS A 27 2.74 10.74 5.38
CA LYS A 27 3.25 12.12 5.44
C LYS A 27 4.25 12.38 6.56
N TYR A 28 4.14 11.66 7.68
CA TYR A 28 4.83 11.98 8.93
C TYR A 28 5.85 10.91 9.34
N ASN A 29 6.65 10.43 8.39
CA ASN A 29 7.63 9.36 8.64
C ASN A 29 8.63 9.72 9.75
N ASP A 30 9.00 10.99 9.89
CA ASP A 30 9.92 11.46 10.94
C ASP A 30 9.46 11.14 12.38
N GLU A 31 8.15 10.93 12.58
CA GLU A 31 7.58 10.54 13.89
C GLU A 31 7.72 9.05 14.20
N ASN A 32 7.98 8.22 13.18
CA ASN A 32 8.04 6.77 13.30
C ASN A 32 9.41 6.31 13.82
N THR A 33 9.70 6.58 15.09
CA THR A 33 11.03 6.30 15.69
C THR A 33 11.14 4.93 16.35
N VAL A 34 10.03 4.22 16.54
CA VAL A 34 9.97 2.91 17.19
C VAL A 34 9.22 1.92 16.31
N SER A 35 9.92 0.88 15.83
CA SER A 35 9.40 -0.10 14.87
C SER A 35 8.07 -0.71 15.29
N PHE A 36 7.98 -1.22 16.52
CA PHE A 36 6.74 -1.84 17.03
C PHE A 36 5.56 -0.86 17.08
N VAL A 37 5.81 0.42 17.37
CA VAL A 37 4.76 1.45 17.38
C VAL A 37 4.30 1.74 15.95
N THR A 38 5.22 1.84 15.00
CA THR A 38 4.91 2.00 13.57
C THR A 38 4.09 0.82 13.03
N LEU A 39 4.47 -0.42 13.37
CA LEU A 39 3.75 -1.63 12.97
C LEU A 39 2.32 -1.66 13.51
N ASN A 40 2.11 -1.26 14.77
CA ASN A 40 0.78 -1.17 15.36
C ASN A 40 -0.06 -0.06 14.73
N LYS A 41 0.55 1.08 14.39
CA LYS A 41 -0.11 2.19 13.68
C LYS A 41 -0.65 1.70 12.32
N VAL A 42 0.19 1.03 11.52
CA VAL A 42 -0.23 0.43 10.24
C VAL A 42 -1.33 -0.62 10.46
N GLY A 43 -1.21 -1.48 11.47
CA GLY A 43 -2.25 -2.45 11.81
C GLY A 43 -3.60 -1.80 12.15
N GLY A 44 -3.59 -0.70 12.92
CA GLY A 44 -4.78 0.08 13.25
C GLY A 44 -5.42 0.72 12.02
N PHE A 45 -4.61 1.25 11.09
CA PHE A 45 -5.11 1.78 9.82
C PHE A 45 -5.82 0.69 9.01
N LEU A 46 -5.21 -0.50 8.86
CA LEU A 46 -5.82 -1.62 8.15
C LEU A 46 -7.14 -2.09 8.78
N GLN A 47 -7.28 -2.02 10.11
CA GLN A 47 -8.54 -2.32 10.80
C GLN A 47 -9.63 -1.28 10.49
N ARG A 48 -9.28 0.01 10.36
CA ARG A 48 -10.26 1.04 9.95
C ARG A 48 -10.66 0.90 8.49
N MET A 49 -9.73 0.45 7.64
CA MET A 49 -9.99 0.15 6.23
C MET A 49 -10.90 -1.08 6.03
N ASP A 50 -11.30 -1.83 7.07
CA ASP A 50 -12.14 -3.03 6.95
C ASP A 50 -13.48 -2.77 6.24
N LEU A 51 -14.02 -1.54 6.36
CA LEU A 51 -15.20 -1.08 5.62
C LEU A 51 -15.02 -1.18 4.09
N ALA A 52 -13.78 -1.11 3.61
CA ALA A 52 -13.40 -1.20 2.20
C ALA A 52 -13.14 -2.63 1.72
N ARG A 53 -13.18 -3.65 2.61
CA ARG A 53 -12.74 -5.03 2.29
C ARG A 53 -13.37 -5.64 1.03
N LYS A 54 -14.62 -5.29 0.71
CA LYS A 54 -15.33 -5.80 -0.48
C LYS A 54 -14.94 -5.09 -1.79
N TYR A 55 -14.26 -3.96 -1.69
CA TYR A 55 -14.01 -3.02 -2.78
C TYR A 55 -12.53 -2.67 -2.95
N ALA A 56 -11.67 -3.13 -2.04
CA ALA A 56 -10.28 -2.78 -2.01
C ALA A 56 -9.40 -3.97 -1.64
N PHE A 57 -8.24 -4.04 -2.28
CA PHE A 57 -7.10 -4.84 -1.84
C PHE A 57 -5.95 -3.87 -1.56
N GLY A 58 -5.16 -4.14 -0.53
CA GLY A 58 -4.09 -3.24 -0.12
C GLY A 58 -2.84 -3.97 0.31
N LYS A 59 -1.71 -3.30 0.20
CA LYS A 59 -0.44 -3.77 0.72
C LYS A 59 0.33 -2.62 1.33
N MET A 60 0.66 -2.73 2.61
CA MET A 60 1.36 -1.71 3.38
C MET A 60 2.75 -2.22 3.74
N LEU A 61 3.78 -1.46 3.41
CA LEU A 61 5.18 -1.74 3.65
C LEU A 61 5.67 -0.81 4.76
N VAL A 62 6.43 -1.38 5.70
CA VAL A 62 7.23 -0.64 6.68
C VAL A 62 8.69 -0.83 6.31
N ILE A 63 9.40 0.26 6.07
CA ILE A 63 10.72 0.27 5.43
C ILE A 63 11.72 0.96 6.37
N GLY A 64 12.94 0.44 6.42
CA GLY A 64 14.06 0.93 7.23
C GLY A 64 14.55 -0.09 8.26
N SER A 65 15.88 -0.18 8.44
CA SER A 65 16.51 -0.94 9.54
C SER A 65 16.56 -0.15 10.85
N ASP A 66 16.57 1.18 10.73
CA ASP A 66 16.74 2.14 11.81
C ASP A 66 15.74 3.29 11.63
N PRO A 67 15.37 4.00 12.71
CA PRO A 67 14.44 5.11 12.61
C PRO A 67 15.02 6.29 11.80
N PRO A 68 14.17 7.11 11.16
CA PRO A 68 12.71 6.97 11.09
C PRO A 68 12.24 5.88 10.11
N PHE A 69 11.26 5.08 10.52
CA PHE A 69 10.67 4.04 9.68
C PHE A 69 9.66 4.64 8.69
N LYS A 70 9.84 4.34 7.40
CA LYS A 70 8.96 4.81 6.34
C LYS A 70 7.76 3.89 6.19
N VAL A 71 6.59 4.47 5.97
CA VAL A 71 5.37 3.71 5.67
C VAL A 71 4.90 4.07 4.26
N LYS A 72 4.79 3.05 3.42
CA LYS A 72 4.32 3.17 2.03
C LYS A 72 3.28 2.10 1.76
N GLY A 73 2.39 2.31 0.80
CA GLY A 73 1.41 1.30 0.44
C GLY A 73 0.95 1.38 -1.00
N LEU A 74 0.39 0.27 -1.43
CA LEU A 74 -0.21 0.06 -2.74
C LEU A 74 -1.65 -0.42 -2.52
N TRP A 75 -2.60 0.27 -3.15
CA TRP A 75 -4.02 -0.04 -3.02
C TRP A 75 -4.64 -0.21 -4.40
N LEU A 76 -5.42 -1.26 -4.53
CA LEU A 76 -6.28 -1.53 -5.66
C LEU A 76 -7.72 -1.26 -5.22
N PHE A 77 -8.34 -0.22 -5.76
CA PHE A 77 -9.74 0.09 -5.51
C PHE A 77 -10.60 -0.28 -6.71
N ARG A 78 -11.82 -0.72 -6.43
CA ARG A 78 -12.84 -0.91 -7.46
C ARG A 78 -13.34 0.44 -7.95
N GLY A 79 -13.33 0.64 -9.26
CA GLY A 79 -13.64 1.90 -9.92
C GLY A 79 -12.40 2.75 -10.17
N GLN A 80 -12.61 3.93 -10.75
CA GLN A 80 -11.53 4.82 -11.20
C GLN A 80 -11.01 5.78 -10.13
N GLU A 81 -11.72 5.89 -9.01
CA GLU A 81 -11.42 6.78 -7.90
C GLU A 81 -11.42 5.99 -6.59
N VAL A 82 -10.77 6.53 -5.57
CA VAL A 82 -10.91 6.02 -4.20
C VAL A 82 -12.39 6.18 -3.79
N PRO A 83 -13.07 5.11 -3.35
CA PRO A 83 -14.47 5.20 -2.98
C PRO A 83 -14.75 6.26 -1.90
N GLN A 84 -15.67 7.18 -2.17
CA GLN A 84 -15.95 8.34 -1.30
C GLN A 84 -16.27 7.95 0.15
N PHE A 85 -17.01 6.87 0.37
CA PHE A 85 -17.35 6.41 1.71
C PHE A 85 -16.13 6.01 2.54
N ILE A 86 -15.01 5.62 1.90
CA ILE A 86 -13.74 5.35 2.60
C ILE A 86 -13.14 6.67 3.07
N ILE A 87 -13.16 7.69 2.22
CA ILE A 87 -12.65 9.03 2.53
C ILE A 87 -13.45 9.63 3.69
N ASP A 88 -14.78 9.48 3.66
CA ASP A 88 -15.68 10.06 4.66
C ASP A 88 -15.56 9.40 6.05
N GLU A 89 -15.35 8.07 6.09
CA GLU A 89 -15.36 7.28 7.33
C GLU A 89 -13.96 6.98 7.89
N CYS A 90 -12.92 7.01 7.04
CA CYS A 90 -11.53 6.71 7.42
C CYS A 90 -10.69 7.98 7.43
N TYR A 91 -10.70 8.73 8.54
CA TYR A 91 -9.92 9.96 8.70
C TYR A 91 -8.41 9.77 8.49
N ASP A 92 -7.90 8.56 8.71
CA ASP A 92 -6.50 8.22 8.45
C ASP A 92 -6.08 8.42 6.99
N MET A 93 -7.02 8.40 6.03
CA MET A 93 -6.74 8.63 4.62
C MET A 93 -5.99 9.94 4.40
N GLU A 94 -6.27 10.97 5.21
CA GLU A 94 -5.61 12.28 5.16
C GLU A 94 -4.14 12.25 5.63
N LEU A 95 -3.73 11.22 6.37
CA LEU A 95 -2.35 11.06 6.85
C LEU A 95 -1.39 10.55 5.77
N TYR A 96 -1.94 10.18 4.61
CA TYR A 96 -1.19 9.68 3.46
C TYR A 96 -1.35 10.62 2.26
N ASP A 97 -0.31 10.69 1.44
CA ASP A 97 -0.39 11.26 0.10
C ASP A 97 -0.78 10.15 -0.87
N TRP A 98 -1.94 10.30 -1.49
CA TRP A 98 -2.51 9.34 -2.44
C TRP A 98 -2.23 9.76 -3.87
N HIS A 99 -1.61 8.88 -4.63
CA HIS A 99 -1.28 9.10 -6.03
C HIS A 99 -1.78 7.94 -6.86
N LYS A 100 -2.64 8.23 -7.85
CA LYS A 100 -3.09 7.20 -8.80
C LYS A 100 -1.88 6.76 -9.63
N VAL A 101 -1.69 5.45 -9.72
CA VAL A 101 -0.58 4.85 -10.48
C VAL A 101 -0.83 5.06 -11.97
N ASP A 102 0.17 5.60 -12.66
CA ASP A 102 0.20 5.58 -14.11
C ASP A 102 0.77 4.25 -14.60
N ILE A 103 -0.10 3.37 -15.11
CA ILE A 103 0.29 2.05 -15.61
C ILE A 103 1.01 2.10 -16.97
N THR A 104 1.13 3.28 -17.57
CA THR A 104 1.92 3.49 -18.80
C THR A 104 3.35 3.95 -18.49
N ASP A 105 3.60 4.35 -17.24
CA ASP A 105 4.91 4.67 -16.71
C ASP A 105 5.58 3.37 -16.20
N GLU A 106 6.67 2.99 -16.86
CA GLU A 106 7.41 1.76 -16.56
C GLU A 106 8.05 1.80 -15.16
N ASP A 107 8.47 2.98 -14.67
CA ASP A 107 9.07 3.10 -13.33
C ASP A 107 8.01 2.88 -12.24
N GLN A 108 6.79 3.40 -12.46
CA GLN A 108 5.67 3.19 -11.55
C GLN A 108 5.16 1.74 -11.59
N LYS A 109 5.08 1.14 -12.77
CA LYS A 109 4.77 -0.29 -12.92
C LYS A 109 5.78 -1.16 -12.20
N GLU A 110 7.06 -0.85 -12.35
CA GLU A 110 8.10 -1.58 -11.65
C GLU A 110 7.90 -1.43 -10.14
N ARG A 111 7.72 -0.21 -9.63
CA ARG A 111 7.41 0.02 -8.20
C ARG A 111 6.21 -0.81 -7.72
N VAL A 112 5.14 -0.93 -8.51
CA VAL A 112 4.00 -1.82 -8.21
C VAL A 112 4.45 -3.29 -8.07
N ASN A 113 5.29 -3.78 -8.99
CA ASN A 113 5.84 -5.15 -8.92
C ASN A 113 6.62 -5.36 -7.63
N GLN A 114 7.54 -4.44 -7.31
CA GLN A 114 8.37 -4.52 -6.11
C GLN A 114 7.51 -4.59 -4.84
N MET A 115 6.45 -3.80 -4.77
CA MET A 115 5.50 -3.84 -3.65
C MET A 115 4.74 -5.16 -3.61
N ILE A 116 4.20 -5.63 -4.74
CA ILE A 116 3.46 -6.90 -4.85
C ILE A 116 4.33 -8.10 -4.42
N GLU A 117 5.62 -8.08 -4.73
CA GLU A 117 6.54 -9.18 -4.48
C GLU A 117 7.27 -9.11 -3.12
N ASP A 118 7.00 -8.08 -2.31
CA ASP A 118 7.74 -7.84 -1.06
C ASP A 118 9.25 -7.74 -1.30
N GLN A 119 9.64 -7.05 -2.38
CA GLN A 119 11.04 -6.94 -2.77
C GLN A 119 11.88 -6.38 -1.62
N GLU A 120 13.01 -7.03 -1.36
CA GLU A 120 14.00 -6.61 -0.38
C GLU A 120 15.40 -6.56 -1.03
N PRO A 121 16.12 -5.42 -1.00
CA PRO A 121 15.69 -4.12 -0.47
C PRO A 121 14.64 -3.43 -1.36
N PHE A 122 13.74 -2.66 -0.74
CA PHE A 122 12.75 -1.83 -1.44
C PHE A 122 13.25 -0.39 -1.52
N GLU A 123 13.31 0.18 -2.73
CA GLU A 123 13.86 1.53 -2.97
C GLU A 123 15.28 1.75 -2.35
N GLY A 124 16.06 0.67 -2.22
CA GLY A 124 17.40 0.71 -1.64
C GLY A 124 17.45 0.63 -0.10
N GLU A 125 16.31 0.49 0.57
CA GLU A 125 16.20 0.36 2.03
C GLU A 125 15.68 -1.03 2.44
N ALA A 126 16.02 -1.46 3.66
CA ALA A 126 15.57 -2.75 4.19
C ALA A 126 14.04 -2.77 4.35
N LEU A 127 13.41 -3.88 3.99
CA LEU A 127 11.97 -4.06 4.17
C LEU A 127 11.73 -4.67 5.56
N LEU A 128 11.24 -3.86 6.50
CA LEU A 128 11.04 -4.32 7.87
C LEU A 128 9.82 -5.23 8.02
N ASP A 129 8.70 -4.87 7.37
CA ASP A 129 7.48 -5.67 7.36
C ASP A 129 6.60 -5.34 6.16
N ALA A 130 5.79 -6.30 5.74
CA ALA A 130 4.78 -6.11 4.72
C ALA A 130 3.44 -6.73 5.17
N LYS A 131 2.39 -5.90 5.16
CA LYS A 131 1.04 -6.28 5.58
C LYS A 131 0.09 -6.25 4.40
N CYS A 132 -0.59 -7.36 4.17
CA CYS A 132 -1.62 -7.50 3.17
C CYS A 132 -3.01 -7.20 3.75
N PHE A 133 -3.80 -6.40 3.06
CA PHE A 133 -5.21 -6.13 3.32
C PHE A 133 -6.08 -6.88 2.31
N LYS A 134 -6.93 -7.76 2.82
CA LYS A 134 -7.85 -8.64 2.08
C LYS A 134 -9.13 -8.87 2.85
#